data_AF-A0A9Q0XMI3-F1
#
_entry.id   AF-A0A9Q0XMI3-F1
#
_cell.length_a   1.000
_cell.length_b   1.000
_cell.length_c   1.000
_cell.angle_alpha   90.00
_cell.angle_beta   90.00
_cell.angle_gamma   90.00
#
_symmetry.space_group_name_H-M   'P 1'
#
loop_
_entity.id
_entity.type
_entity.pdbx_description
1 polymer ?
#
loop_
_entity_poly.entity_id
_entity_poly.type
_entity_poly.pdbx_seq_one_letter_code
_entity_poly.pdbx_strand_id
1 'polypeptide(L)' 'MGEVEQRPTAGSRLGAQENAGISTLEHGQKLPTTPTGKLVSIKIQMLDDTQETFEIP' A
#
# COMPACT_ATOMS: atom_id res chain seq x y z
N MET A 1 -13.29 10.74 -20.73
CA MET A 1 -11.84 10.56 -20.97
C MET A 1 -11.44 9.36 -20.13
N GLY A 2 -11.09 8.24 -20.76
CA GLY A 2 -10.99 6.95 -20.09
C GLY A 2 -9.95 6.98 -18.97
N GLU A 3 -10.40 6.65 -17.76
CA GLU A 3 -9.57 6.23 -16.65
C GLU A 3 -8.71 5.05 -17.12
N VAL A 4 -7.48 5.35 -17.53
CA VAL A 4 -6.45 4.35 -17.77
C VAL A 4 -6.15 3.73 -16.43
N GLU A 5 -6.69 2.53 -16.20
CA GLU A 5 -6.29 1.61 -15.16
C GLU A 5 -4.76 1.43 -15.30
N GLN A 6 -4.00 2.23 -14.54
CA GLN A 6 -2.55 2.22 -14.58
C GLN A 6 -2.10 0.89 -14.02
N ARG A 7 -1.84 -0.07 -14.92
CA ARG A 7 -1.19 -1.32 -14.54
C ARG A 7 0.11 -0.96 -13.82
N PRO A 8 0.32 -1.42 -12.58
CA PRO A 8 1.51 -1.08 -11.82
C PRO A 8 2.75 -1.54 -12.60
N THR A 9 3.54 -0.58 -13.06
CA THR A 9 4.78 -0.82 -13.82
C THR A 9 5.92 -1.12 -12.84
N ALA A 10 6.96 -1.84 -13.25
CA ALA A 10 8.15 -2.04 -12.44
C ALA A 10 8.72 -0.66 -11.99
N GLY A 11 8.75 -0.41 -10.68
CA GLY A 11 9.09 0.90 -10.11
C GLY A 11 7.89 1.75 -9.68
N SER A 12 6.66 1.28 -9.87
CA SER A 12 5.48 1.87 -9.24
C SER A 12 5.66 1.76 -7.74
N ARG A 13 5.83 2.90 -7.06
CA ARG A 13 5.86 2.93 -5.60
C ARG A 13 4.57 2.27 -5.13
N LEU A 14 4.69 1.14 -4.44
CA LEU A 14 3.62 0.63 -3.58
C LEU A 14 3.13 1.87 -2.82
N GLY A 15 1.86 2.24 -3.00
CA GLY A 15 1.34 3.57 -2.66
C GLY A 15 1.94 4.07 -1.35
N ALA A 16 2.39 5.34 -1.33
CA ALA A 16 3.12 5.90 -0.19
C ALA A 16 2.46 5.43 1.11
N GLN A 17 3.23 4.75 1.97
CA GLN A 17 2.72 4.33 3.27
C GLN A 17 2.10 5.57 3.91
N GLU A 18 0.80 5.50 4.20
CA GLU A 18 0.08 6.57 4.86
C GLU A 18 0.76 6.76 6.22
N ASN A 19 1.70 7.71 6.31
CA ASN A 19 2.41 7.96 7.54
C ASN A 19 1.49 8.78 8.44
N ALA A 20 0.51 8.10 9.02
CA ALA A 20 -0.29 8.62 10.12
C ALA A 20 0.53 8.49 11.42
N GLY A 21 1.72 9.10 11.43
CA GLY A 21 2.44 9.33 12.67
C GLY A 21 1.63 10.30 13.53
N ILE A 22 1.69 10.19 14.86
CA ILE A 22 0.92 11.05 15.78
C ILE A 22 1.19 12.54 15.49
N SER A 23 2.41 12.88 15.05
CA SER A 23 2.84 14.25 14.79
C SER A 23 2.33 14.87 13.48
N THR A 24 1.72 14.09 12.58
CA THR A 24 1.15 14.58 11.31
C THR A 24 -0.35 14.78 11.37
N LEU A 25 -0.99 14.47 12.50
CA LEU A 25 -2.42 14.69 12.71
C LEU A 25 -2.73 16.15 13.01
N GLU A 26 -3.77 16.70 12.39
CA GLU A 26 -4.33 17.99 12.75
C GLU A 26 -5.11 17.91 14.08
N HIS A 27 -5.29 19.04 14.77
CA HIS A 27 -6.01 19.09 16.05
C HIS A 27 -7.44 18.54 15.90
N GLY A 28 -7.76 17.47 16.63
CA GLY A 28 -9.08 16.82 16.60
C GLY A 28 -9.19 15.65 15.62
N GLN A 29 -8.16 15.44 14.78
CA GLN A 29 -8.09 14.26 13.92
C GLN A 29 -7.65 13.05 14.74
N LYS A 30 -8.41 11.96 14.62
CA LYS A 30 -8.03 10.66 15.19
C LYS A 30 -7.15 9.93 14.19
N LEU A 31 -6.24 9.10 14.69
CA LEU A 31 -5.51 8.16 13.83
C LEU A 31 -6.52 7.39 12.98
N PRO A 32 -6.29 7.21 11.67
CA PRO A 32 -7.09 6.29 10.88
C PRO A 32 -7.06 4.94 11.58
N THR A 33 -8.24 4.32 11.72
CA THR A 33 -8.38 2.98 12.31
C THR A 33 -7.86 1.95 11.31
N THR A 34 -6.56 1.93 11.08
CA THR A 34 -5.89 0.74 10.57
C THR A 34 -5.90 -0.26 11.73
N PRO A 35 -6.56 -1.42 11.59
CA PRO A 35 -6.45 -2.47 12.57
C PRO A 35 -4.98 -2.80 12.76
N THR A 36 -4.55 -2.73 14.00
CA THR A 36 -3.24 -3.16 14.47
C THR A 36 -3.05 -4.61 14.04
N GLY A 37 -2.06 -4.89 13.19
CA GLY A 37 -1.81 -6.23 12.65
C GLY A 37 -2.64 -6.61 11.42
N LYS A 38 -3.08 -5.64 10.60
CA LYS A 38 -3.57 -5.97 9.25
C LYS A 38 -2.43 -6.59 8.45
N LEU A 39 -2.56 -7.88 8.17
CA LEU A 39 -1.78 -8.54 7.13
C LEU A 39 -1.99 -7.78 5.82
N VAL A 40 -0.91 -7.21 5.27
CA VAL A 40 -0.91 -6.52 3.99
C VAL A 40 -0.52 -7.52 2.92
N SER A 41 -1.44 -7.81 2.00
CA SER A 41 -1.16 -8.62 0.82
C SER A 41 -0.33 -7.82 -0.20
N ILE A 42 0.90 -8.25 -0.45
CA ILE A 42 1.78 -7.67 -1.47
C ILE A 42 1.95 -8.66 -2.61
N LYS A 43 1.65 -8.23 -3.83
CA LYS A 43 1.90 -9.00 -5.06
C LYS A 43 3.26 -8.65 -5.63
N ILE A 44 4.09 -9.65 -5.88
CA ILE A 44 5.43 -9.51 -6.47
C ILE A 44 5.47 -10.27 -7.79
N GLN A 45 5.92 -9.59 -8.84
CA GLN A 45 6.24 -10.19 -10.13
C GLN A 45 7.71 -10.61 -10.13
N MET A 46 7.95 -11.92 -10.24
CA MET A 46 9.28 -12.52 -10.27
C MET A 46 9.93 -12.36 -11.65
N LEU A 47 11.25 -12.59 -11.74
CA LEU A 47 12.02 -12.45 -12.99
C LEU A 47 11.67 -13.51 -14.05
N ASP A 48 11.04 -14.61 -13.64
CA ASP A 48 10.56 -15.69 -14.51
C ASP A 48 9.09 -15.50 -14.92
N ASP A 49 8.57 -14.29 -14.79
CA ASP A 49 7.19 -13.90 -15.07
C ASP A 49 6.12 -14.59 -14.19
N THR A 50 6.51 -15.26 -13.11
CA THR A 50 5.57 -15.77 -12.10
C THR A 50 5.15 -14.70 -11.10
N GLN A 51 3.92 -14.81 -10.56
CA GLN A 51 3.41 -13.89 -9.54
C GLN A 51 3.24 -14.59 -8.20
N GLU A 52 3.77 -13.98 -7.16
CA GLU A 52 3.63 -14.45 -5.77
C GLU A 52 2.93 -13.39 -4.91
N THR A 53 2.14 -13.83 -3.94
CA THR A 53 1.46 -12.95 -2.97
C THR A 53 1.97 -13.25 -1.57
N PHE A 54 2.40 -12.20 -0.86
CA PHE A 54 2.92 -12.29 0.50
C PHE A 54 2.03 -11.52 1.46
N GLU A 55 1.74 -12.13 2.61
CA GLU A 55 1.02 -11.48 3.70
C GLU A 55 2.03 -10.94 4.72
N ILE A 56 2.15 -9.62 4.86
CA ILE A 56 3.06 -8.99 5.83
C ILE A 56 2.28 -8.51 7.05
N PRO A 57 2.60 -8.97 8.28
CA PRO A 57 1.92 -8.58 9.51
C PRO A 57 2.12 -7.11 9.92
#